data_AF-A0A511ZC60-F1
#
_entry.id   AF-A0A511ZC60-F1
#
_cell.length_a   1.000
_cell.length_b   1.000
_cell.length_c   1.000
_cell.angle_alpha   90.00
_cell.angle_beta   90.00
_cell.angle_gamma   90.00
#
_symmetry.space_group_name_H-M   'P 1'
#
loop_
_entity.id
_entity.type
_entity.pdbx_description
1 polymer ?
#
loop_
_entity_poly.entity_id
_entity_poly.type
_entity_poly.pdbx_seq_one_letter_code
_entity_poly.pdbx_strand_id
1 'polypeptide(L)'
;MNVITSRFKKMTSKRVFIFTLIGLCFAISMFFIHHNYSFYQQPIAKVIQIEGKDTSDITDMNNNEDRLFTQHIIAEIKNGEHKESSSI
;
A
#
# COMPACT_ATOMS: atom_id res chain seq x y z
N MET A 1 -16.66 -36.79 -8.19
CA MET A 1 -16.92 -35.63 -9.08
C MET A 1 -18.40 -35.39 -9.41
N ASN A 2 -19.26 -36.42 -9.52
CA ASN A 2 -20.67 -36.27 -9.95
C ASN A 2 -21.66 -35.67 -8.93
N VAL A 3 -21.36 -35.70 -7.63
CA VAL A 3 -22.25 -35.15 -6.59
C VAL A 3 -22.16 -33.62 -6.52
N ILE A 4 -21.00 -33.07 -6.85
CA ILE A 4 -20.76 -31.62 -6.83
C ILE A 4 -21.51 -30.98 -7.99
N THR A 5 -21.36 -31.53 -9.20
CA THR A 5 -22.00 -31.02 -10.42
C THR A 5 -23.54 -31.09 -10.37
N SER A 6 -24.12 -32.13 -9.74
CA SER A 6 -25.58 -32.25 -9.59
C SER A 6 -26.18 -31.24 -8.60
N ARG A 7 -25.42 -30.86 -7.56
CA ARG A 7 -25.83 -29.81 -6.60
C ARG A 7 -25.81 -28.42 -7.23
N PHE A 8 -24.82 -28.10 -8.06
CA PHE A 8 -24.78 -26.85 -8.82
C PHE A 8 -25.98 -26.72 -9.78
N LYS A 9 -26.41 -27.81 -10.41
CA LYS A 9 -27.59 -27.84 -11.29
C LYS A 9 -28.91 -27.57 -10.56
N LYS A 10 -28.97 -27.79 -9.24
CA LYS A 10 -30.17 -27.59 -8.40
C LYS A 10 -30.24 -26.19 -7.76
N MET A 11 -29.20 -25.37 -7.88
CA MET A 11 -29.21 -23.99 -7.38
C MET A 11 -30.00 -23.09 -8.34
N THR A 12 -30.89 -22.27 -7.77
CA THR A 12 -31.61 -21.24 -8.54
C THR A 12 -30.60 -20.30 -9.21
N SER A 13 -30.76 -20.04 -10.52
CA SER A 13 -29.86 -19.17 -11.31
C SER A 13 -29.57 -17.83 -10.61
N LYS A 14 -30.57 -17.24 -9.94
CA LYS A 14 -30.42 -16.01 -9.13
C LYS A 14 -29.38 -16.14 -8.00
N ARG A 15 -29.32 -17.30 -7.32
CA ARG A 15 -28.36 -17.53 -6.23
C ARG A 15 -26.94 -17.68 -6.77
N VAL A 16 -26.79 -18.40 -7.88
CA VAL A 16 -25.49 -18.53 -8.57
C VAL A 16 -24.99 -17.14 -8.96
N PHE A 17 -25.83 -16.33 -9.60
CA PHE A 17 -25.49 -14.96 -9.97
C PHE A 17 -25.05 -14.11 -8.76
N ILE A 18 -25.80 -14.13 -7.66
CA ILE A 18 -25.45 -13.36 -6.45
C ILE A 18 -24.09 -13.82 -5.87
N PHE A 19 -23.85 -15.13 -5.75
CA PHE A 19 -22.58 -15.62 -5.24
C PHE A 19 -21.41 -15.28 -6.15
N THR A 20 -21.61 -15.34 -7.47
CA THR A 20 -20.60 -14.90 -8.44
C THR A 20 -20.32 -13.41 -8.31
N LEU A 21 -21.35 -12.57 -8.17
CA LEU A 21 -21.20 -11.13 -7.99
C LEU A 21 -20.43 -10.81 -6.69
N ILE A 22 -20.77 -11.46 -5.58
CA ILE A 22 -20.07 -11.28 -4.29
C ILE A 22 -18.60 -11.69 -4.42
N GLY A 23 -18.33 -12.85 -5.04
CA GLY A 23 -16.96 -13.31 -5.28
C GLY A 23 -16.16 -12.33 -6.14
N LEU A 24 -16.79 -11.75 -7.17
CA LEU A 24 -16.18 -10.73 -8.01
C LEU A 24 -15.89 -9.45 -7.23
N CYS A 25 -16.84 -8.94 -6.45
CA CYS A 25 -16.63 -7.76 -5.60
C CYS A 25 -15.48 -7.96 -4.61
N PHE A 26 -15.38 -9.14 -4.00
CA PHE A 26 -14.28 -9.47 -3.11
C PHE A 26 -12.93 -9.48 -3.84
N ALA A 27 -12.86 -10.12 -5.01
CA ALA A 27 -11.65 -10.15 -5.83
C ALA A 27 -11.20 -8.75 -6.26
N ILE A 28 -12.15 -7.90 -6.69
CA ILE A 28 -11.89 -6.50 -7.05
C ILE A 28 -11.38 -5.71 -5.82
N SER A 29 -11.99 -5.91 -4.65
CA SER A 29 -11.55 -5.26 -3.40
C SER A 29 -10.12 -5.64 -3.01
N MET A 30 -9.77 -6.93 -3.07
CA MET A 30 -8.41 -7.41 -2.81
C MET A 30 -7.41 -6.83 -3.81
N PHE A 31 -7.75 -6.81 -5.09
CA PHE A 31 -6.90 -6.21 -6.11
C PHE A 31 -6.64 -4.73 -5.84
N PHE A 32 -7.69 -3.96 -5.52
CA PHE A 32 -7.59 -2.54 -5.23
C PHE A 32 -6.70 -2.24 -4.02
N ILE A 33 -6.81 -3.00 -2.93
CA ILE A 33 -5.99 -2.82 -1.73
C ILE A 33 -4.48 -2.90 -2.04
N HIS A 34 -4.08 -3.78 -2.97
CA HIS A 34 -2.68 -3.94 -3.33
C HIS A 34 -2.20 -3.01 -4.45
N HIS A 35 -3.12 -2.38 -5.18
CA HIS A 35 -2.82 -1.50 -6.33
C HIS A 35 -3.42 -0.10 -6.11
N ASN A 36 -3.39 0.40 -4.88
CA ASN A 36 -4.00 1.69 -4.53
C ASN A 36 -3.03 2.88 -4.56
N TYR A 37 -1.73 2.65 -4.81
CA TYR A 37 -0.68 3.69 -4.71
C TYR A 37 -0.97 4.93 -5.55
N SER A 38 -1.58 4.77 -6.72
CA SER A 38 -1.93 5.85 -7.65
C SER A 38 -3.01 6.80 -7.12
N PHE A 39 -3.84 6.37 -6.15
CA PHE A 39 -4.92 7.19 -5.60
C PHE A 39 -4.44 8.18 -4.53
N TYR A 40 -3.19 8.08 -4.07
CA TYR A 40 -2.64 8.97 -3.07
C TYR A 40 -2.03 10.22 -3.69
N GLN A 41 -2.51 11.39 -3.27
CA GLN A 41 -1.95 12.70 -3.69
C GLN A 41 -0.59 12.99 -3.05
N GLN A 42 -0.28 12.41 -1.89
CA GLN A 42 1.04 12.53 -1.29
C GLN A 42 2.02 11.54 -1.95
N PRO A 43 3.28 11.93 -2.23
CA PRO A 43 4.30 10.99 -2.67
C PRO A 43 4.53 9.89 -1.63
N ILE A 44 4.57 8.64 -2.07
CA ILE A 44 4.88 7.49 -1.22
C ILE A 44 6.25 6.99 -1.66
N ALA A 45 7.23 7.09 -0.77
CA ALA A 45 8.60 6.66 -1.03
C ALA A 45 8.93 5.40 -0.23
N LYS A 46 9.52 4.40 -0.87
CA LYS A 46 10.09 3.24 -0.21
C LYS A 46 11.57 3.50 0.02
N VAL A 47 12.00 3.56 1.28
CA VAL A 47 13.41 3.69 1.63
C VAL A 47 14.18 2.47 1.14
N ILE A 48 15.23 2.70 0.35
CA ILE A 48 16.12 1.65 -0.16
C ILE A 48 17.46 1.66 0.56
N GLN A 49 17.92 2.83 1.02
CA GLN A 49 19.18 2.97 1.72
C GLN A 49 19.15 4.18 2.64
N ILE A 50 19.88 4.07 3.75
CA ILE A 50 20.13 5.17 4.68
C ILE A 50 21.63 5.23 4.91
N GLU A 51 22.20 6.42 4.77
CA GLU A 51 23.59 6.72 5.05
C GLU A 51 23.65 7.65 6.26
N GLY A 52 24.29 7.20 7.34
CA GLY A 52 24.51 8.03 8.53
C GLY A 52 25.58 9.08 8.21
N LYS A 53 25.21 10.36 8.29
CA LYS A 53 26.11 11.46 7.95
C LYS A 53 26.82 11.99 9.19
N ASP A 54 26.05 12.38 10.20
CA ASP A 54 26.59 12.96 11.44
C ASP A 54 25.67 12.65 12.64
N THR A 55 26.24 12.64 13.83
CA THR A 55 25.51 12.54 15.10
C THR A 55 26.07 13.56 16.08
N SER A 56 25.21 14.38 16.69
CA SER A 56 25.62 15.38 17.68
C SER A 56 24.69 15.35 18.89
N ASP A 57 25.27 15.36 20.09
CA ASP A 57 24.51 15.54 21.32
C ASP A 57 24.16 17.05 21.46
N ILE A 58 22.90 17.34 21.77
CA ILE A 58 22.38 18.70 21.93
C ILE A 58 21.65 18.80 23.27
N THR A 59 21.71 19.97 23.90
CA THR A 59 20.92 20.26 25.10
C THR A 59 19.89 21.34 24.75
N ASP A 60 18.62 21.07 24.98
CA ASP A 60 17.55 22.02 24.69
C ASP A 60 17.45 23.14 25.74
N MET A 61 16.55 24.11 25.51
CA MET A 61 16.32 25.24 26.43
C MET A 61 15.74 24.82 27.80
N ASN A 62 15.25 23.59 27.90
CA ASN A 62 14.67 22.99 29.09
C ASN A 62 15.68 22.07 29.81
N ASN A 63 16.95 22.06 29.36
CA ASN A 63 18.04 21.27 29.89
C ASN A 63 17.88 19.74 29.68
N ASN A 64 17.13 19.34 28.64
CA ASN A 64 17.06 17.95 28.20
C ASN A 64 18.24 17.64 27.27
N GLU A 65 18.89 16.50 27.48
CA GLU A 65 19.94 15.99 26.61
C GLU A 65 19.33 15.12 25.50
N ASP A 66 19.48 15.56 24.26
CA ASP A 66 19.01 14.87 23.07
C ASP A 66 20.17 14.54 22.13
N ARG A 67 19.91 13.63 21.19
CA ARG A 67 20.86 13.27 20.14
C ARG A 67 20.27 13.54 18.76
N LEU A 68 20.92 14.42 18.02
CA LEU A 68 20.55 14.75 16.65
C LEU A 68 21.27 13.79 15.69
N PHE A 69 20.50 13.13 14.81
CA PHE A 69 21.02 12.27 13.75
C PHE A 69 20.76 12.91 12.40
N THR A 70 21.82 13.20 11.64
CA THR A 70 21.71 13.63 10.25
C THR A 70 21.94 12.44 9.34
N GLN A 71 20.94 12.12 8.50
CA GLN A 71 20.95 10.95 7.62
C GLN A 71 20.62 11.37 6.20
N HIS A 72 21.32 10.76 5.24
CA HIS A 72 20.97 10.83 3.84
C HIS A 72 20.14 9.60 3.48
N ILE A 73 18.92 9.80 2.98
CA ILE A 73 17.97 8.73 2.70
C ILE A 73 17.80 8.64 1.18
N ILE A 74 18.08 7.47 0.63
CA ILE A 74 17.79 7.14 -0.77
C ILE A 74 16.50 6.33 -0.78
N ALA A 75 15.52 6.77 -1.58
CA ALA A 75 14.20 6.15 -1.63
C ALA A 75 13.63 6.10 -3.06
N GLU A 76 12.82 5.08 -3.33
CA GLU A 76 12.11 4.87 -4.59
C GLU A 76 10.66 5.38 -4.46
N ILE A 77 10.23 6.29 -5.35
CA ILE A 77 8.85 6.78 -5.35
C ILE A 77 7.92 5.71 -5.95
N LYS A 78 6.94 5.24 -5.17
CA LYS A 78 6.02 4.15 -5.54
C LYS A 78 4.77 4.60 -6.28
N ASN A 79 4.41 5.88 -6.20
CA ASN A 79 3.29 6.48 -6.93
C ASN A 79 3.72 7.62 -7.87
N GLY A 80 5.00 7.66 -8.22
CA GLY A 80 5.63 8.75 -8.97
C GLY A 80 5.27 8.72 -10.45
N GLU A 81 5.23 7.53 -11.07
CA GLU A 81 4.86 7.38 -12.49
C GLU A 81 3.46 7.91 -12.84
N HIS A 82 2.61 8.09 -11.83
CA HIS A 82 1.21 8.52 -11.99
C HIS A 82 1.01 10.01 -11.69
N LYS A 83 2.07 10.71 -11.30
CA LYS A 83 2.08 12.16 -11.15
C LYS A 83 3.07 12.71 -12.15
N GLU A 84 2.54 13.45 -13.12
CA GLU A 84 3.31 14.35 -13.97
C GLU A 84 4.44 14.97 -13.17
N SER A 85 5.65 14.86 -13.70
CA SER A 85 6.92 15.37 -13.17
C SER A 85 6.83 16.88 -12.92
N SER A 86 6.13 17.28 -11.87
CA SER A 86 6.10 18.64 -11.36
C SER A 86 7.12 18.69 -10.24
N SER A 87 8.36 18.92 -10.66
CA SER A 87 9.49 19.47 -9.91
C SER A 87 9.40 19.31 -8.38
N ILE A 88 10.09 18.30 -7.87
CA ILE A 88 10.63 18.33 -6.50
C ILE A 88 11.86 19.25 -6.51
#